data_AF-A0A1G6S4N8-F1
#
_entry.id   AF-A0A1G6S4N8-F1
#
_cell.length_a   1.000
_cell.length_b   1.000
_cell.length_c   1.000
_cell.angle_alpha   90.00
_cell.angle_beta   90.00
_cell.angle_gamma   90.00
#
_symmetry.space_group_name_H-M   'P 1'
#
loop_
_entity.id
_entity.type
_entity.pdbx_description
1 polymer ?
#
loop_
_entity_poly.entity_id
_entity_poly.type
_entity_poly.pdbx_seq_one_letter_code
_entity_poly.pdbx_strand_id
1 'polypeptide(L)'
;MDAARPAPVIALVAGEASGDLLGADLIRALRQRYPQARFVGVGGPQMRAEGFESWWDCSELAVMGLTEVLRHLPRLLRLRHQLRARLLRLRPDVFVGIDAPDFNLGLERRLKQAGLRTVHYVSPSVWAWRRERAAKLGHSADRVLCLFPMEPPIYAEYGVDARFIGHPLAEQYPLPHDRAAARAALGIAADARLLALLPGSRLGEIGRIGADFIATAARLQATRPHLQIIAPMANAACRAAFEAQLASASASPRIRLLDGQSSLALRAADVVLLASGTAALEALLAGTPMVVGYRISALTHWIVRSFGLLKVSHFSLPNALAGGALVPECMQDDCRPEVLERALAPLLDSPAAAAAQTEAFARLHAELKQGASASAATAIAELIDAH
;
A
#
# COMPACT_ATOMS: atom_id res chain seq x y z
N MET A 1 1.38 47.32 -5.20
CA MET A 1 0.09 46.71 -5.58
C MET A 1 0.41 45.42 -6.29
N ASP A 2 0.40 44.33 -5.53
CA ASP A 2 0.74 43.00 -6.04
C ASP A 2 -0.42 42.54 -6.92
N ALA A 3 -0.19 42.31 -8.21
CA ALA A 3 -1.23 41.84 -9.12
C ALA A 3 -1.59 40.41 -8.69
N ALA A 4 -2.77 40.22 -8.10
CA ALA A 4 -3.23 38.91 -7.65
C ALA A 4 -3.13 37.91 -8.82
N ARG A 5 -2.24 36.94 -8.68
CA ARG A 5 -2.00 35.87 -9.66
C ARG A 5 -3.35 35.19 -9.97
N PRO A 6 -3.71 34.96 -11.25
CA PRO A 6 -4.94 34.28 -11.58
C PRO A 6 -4.99 32.91 -10.90
N ALA A 7 -6.17 32.49 -10.48
CA ALA A 7 -6.33 31.23 -9.75
C ALA A 7 -5.82 30.04 -10.59
N PRO A 8 -5.01 29.13 -10.01
CA PRO A 8 -4.38 28.08 -10.78
C PRO A 8 -5.39 27.04 -11.26
N VAL A 9 -5.12 26.48 -12.45
CA VAL A 9 -5.83 25.35 -13.02
C VAL A 9 -4.97 24.10 -12.84
N ILE A 10 -5.49 23.16 -12.05
CA ILE A 10 -4.79 21.94 -11.65
C ILE A 10 -5.47 20.74 -12.30
N ALA A 11 -4.76 20.02 -13.15
CA ALA A 11 -5.27 18.81 -13.79
C ALA A 11 -4.90 17.56 -12.99
N LEU A 12 -5.87 16.71 -12.65
CA LEU A 12 -5.68 15.47 -11.88
C LEU A 12 -6.20 14.26 -12.67
N VAL A 13 -5.50 13.13 -12.56
CA VAL A 13 -5.93 11.85 -13.16
C VAL A 13 -5.77 10.73 -12.16
N ALA A 14 -6.90 10.27 -11.60
CA ALA A 14 -6.99 9.06 -10.79
C ALA A 14 -7.38 7.85 -11.64
N GLY A 15 -6.63 6.75 -11.54
CA GLY A 15 -6.87 5.54 -12.32
C GLY A 15 -7.81 4.51 -11.66
N GLU A 16 -8.05 4.63 -10.36
CA GLU A 16 -8.86 3.70 -9.58
C GLU A 16 -9.43 4.38 -8.30
N ALA A 17 -10.27 3.66 -7.54
CA ALA A 17 -10.96 4.20 -6.37
C ALA A 17 -10.00 4.65 -5.23
N SER A 18 -8.86 3.97 -5.07
CA SER A 18 -7.80 4.38 -4.13
C SER A 18 -7.22 5.75 -4.53
N GLY A 19 -6.96 5.95 -5.82
CA GLY A 19 -6.52 7.22 -6.39
C GLY A 19 -7.56 8.33 -6.28
N ASP A 20 -8.85 8.00 -6.37
CA ASP A 20 -9.95 8.96 -6.16
C ASP A 20 -9.96 9.51 -4.73
N LEU A 21 -9.75 8.65 -3.73
CA LEU A 21 -9.60 9.09 -2.34
C LEU A 21 -8.39 10.01 -2.14
N LEU A 22 -7.21 9.62 -2.67
CA LEU A 22 -6.01 10.45 -2.61
C LEU A 22 -6.19 11.79 -3.32
N GLY A 23 -6.87 11.79 -4.47
CA GLY A 23 -7.19 13.00 -5.22
C GLY A 23 -8.11 13.93 -4.46
N ALA A 24 -9.14 13.39 -3.79
CA ALA A 24 -10.06 14.18 -2.97
C ALA A 24 -9.33 14.87 -1.80
N ASP A 25 -8.49 14.13 -1.06
CA ASP A 25 -7.71 14.69 0.05
C ASP A 25 -6.70 15.73 -0.43
N LEU A 26 -6.09 15.52 -1.60
CA LEU A 26 -5.19 16.49 -2.22
C LEU A 26 -5.93 17.77 -2.65
N ILE A 27 -7.11 17.66 -3.27
CA ILE A 27 -7.94 18.82 -3.63
C ILE A 27 -8.27 19.64 -2.38
N ARG A 28 -8.67 18.97 -1.29
CA ARG A 28 -8.98 19.63 -0.02
C ARG A 28 -7.77 20.40 0.51
N ALA A 29 -6.58 19.79 0.49
CA ALA A 29 -5.34 20.43 0.94
C ALA A 29 -4.92 21.59 0.03
N LEU A 30 -4.99 21.44 -1.30
CA LEU A 30 -4.66 22.49 -2.26
C LEU A 30 -5.63 23.67 -2.18
N ARG A 31 -6.92 23.43 -1.93
CA ARG A 31 -7.93 24.48 -1.78
C ARG A 31 -7.70 25.36 -0.55
N GLN A 32 -7.11 24.83 0.51
CA GLN A 32 -6.71 25.66 1.66
C GLN A 32 -5.70 26.74 1.26
N ARG A 33 -4.83 26.45 0.28
CA ARG A 33 -3.83 27.39 -0.23
C ARG A 33 -4.33 28.23 -1.40
N TYR A 34 -5.14 27.63 -2.28
CA TYR A 34 -5.71 28.27 -3.45
C TYR A 34 -7.25 28.11 -3.46
N PRO A 35 -8.00 28.94 -2.70
CA PRO A 35 -9.45 28.79 -2.56
C PRO A 35 -10.23 28.87 -3.88
N GLN A 36 -9.68 29.55 -4.87
CA GLN A 36 -10.29 29.75 -6.19
C GLN A 36 -9.73 28.81 -7.27
N ALA A 37 -8.84 27.87 -6.91
CA ALA A 37 -8.25 26.94 -7.88
C ALA A 37 -9.32 26.09 -8.57
N ARG A 38 -9.12 25.88 -9.88
CA ARG A 38 -9.98 25.00 -10.68
C ARG A 38 -9.32 23.63 -10.81
N PHE A 39 -10.05 22.57 -10.48
CA PHE A 39 -9.57 21.21 -10.57
C PHE A 39 -10.32 20.45 -11.66
N VAL A 40 -9.60 19.83 -12.58
CA VAL A 40 -10.19 19.18 -13.77
C VAL A 40 -9.50 17.86 -14.12
N GLY A 41 -10.16 16.96 -14.86
CA GLY A 41 -9.51 15.78 -15.43
C GLY A 41 -10.30 14.49 -15.26
N VAL A 42 -9.63 13.42 -14.80
CA VAL A 42 -10.25 12.10 -14.57
C VAL A 42 -10.29 11.81 -13.08
N GLY A 43 -11.49 11.57 -12.56
CA GLY A 43 -11.72 11.42 -11.13
C GLY A 43 -13.09 10.79 -10.87
N GLY A 44 -13.24 10.20 -9.69
CA GLY A 44 -14.44 9.49 -9.27
C GLY A 44 -15.33 10.33 -8.36
N PRO A 45 -16.27 9.68 -7.64
CA PRO A 45 -17.22 10.35 -6.76
C PRO A 45 -16.58 11.20 -5.65
N GLN A 46 -15.45 10.77 -5.08
CA GLN A 46 -14.82 11.46 -3.95
C GLN A 46 -14.20 12.79 -4.42
N MET A 47 -13.47 12.79 -5.54
CA MET A 47 -12.95 14.02 -6.13
C MET A 47 -14.09 14.96 -6.55
N ARG A 48 -15.16 14.43 -7.16
CA ARG A 48 -16.34 15.24 -7.57
C ARG A 48 -17.03 15.90 -6.38
N ALA A 49 -17.14 15.21 -5.25
CA ALA A 49 -17.70 15.78 -4.02
C ALA A 49 -16.89 16.99 -3.53
N GLU A 50 -15.58 16.99 -3.77
CA GLU A 50 -14.69 18.12 -3.53
C GLU A 50 -14.73 19.16 -4.67
N GLY A 51 -15.72 19.19 -5.55
CA GLY A 51 -15.85 20.20 -6.60
C GLY A 51 -14.93 20.02 -7.82
N PHE A 52 -14.45 18.79 -8.04
CA PHE A 52 -13.65 18.42 -9.22
C PHE A 52 -14.49 18.35 -10.50
N GLU A 53 -14.05 19.02 -11.57
CA GLU A 53 -14.65 18.90 -12.90
C GLU A 53 -14.15 17.61 -13.58
N SER A 54 -14.88 16.52 -13.36
CA SER A 54 -14.62 15.23 -13.97
C SER A 54 -15.04 15.22 -15.45
N TRP A 55 -14.07 15.10 -16.34
CA TRP A 55 -14.28 14.90 -17.78
C TRP A 55 -14.57 13.44 -18.12
N TRP A 56 -14.02 12.53 -17.33
CA TRP A 56 -14.25 11.08 -17.38
C TRP A 56 -14.25 10.51 -15.97
N ASP A 57 -14.92 9.38 -15.80
CA ASP A 57 -14.94 8.62 -14.56
C ASP A 57 -13.68 7.76 -14.40
N CYS A 58 -13.14 7.65 -13.18
CA CYS A 58 -11.97 6.80 -12.94
C CYS A 58 -12.26 5.31 -13.20
N SER A 59 -13.53 4.86 -13.11
CA SER A 59 -13.93 3.51 -13.50
C SER A 59 -13.68 3.19 -14.98
N GLU A 60 -13.52 4.20 -15.85
CA GLU A 60 -13.14 3.99 -17.24
C GLU A 60 -11.67 3.59 -17.42
N LEU A 61 -10.84 3.83 -16.40
CA LEU A 61 -9.43 3.47 -16.35
C LEU A 61 -9.17 2.19 -15.55
N ALA A 62 -10.05 1.84 -14.62
CA ALA A 62 -9.95 0.63 -13.82
C ALA A 62 -10.18 -0.62 -14.68
N VAL A 63 -9.11 -1.33 -15.04
CA VAL A 63 -9.20 -2.63 -15.72
C VAL A 63 -8.56 -3.72 -14.85
N MET A 64 -9.37 -4.69 -14.44
CA MET A 64 -8.95 -5.81 -13.58
C MET A 64 -8.58 -7.03 -14.44
N GLY A 65 -7.29 -7.36 -14.52
CA GLY A 65 -6.82 -8.64 -15.08
C GLY A 65 -6.29 -8.61 -16.53
N LEU A 66 -5.32 -9.48 -16.84
CA LEU A 66 -4.58 -9.47 -18.12
C LEU A 66 -5.46 -9.65 -19.37
N THR A 67 -6.52 -10.45 -19.30
CA THR A 67 -7.40 -10.77 -20.44
C THR A 67 -8.43 -9.68 -20.72
N GLU A 68 -8.92 -8.99 -19.69
CA GLU A 68 -9.80 -7.82 -19.83
C GLU A 68 -9.00 -6.58 -20.29
N VAL A 69 -7.75 -6.43 -19.85
CA VAL A 69 -6.83 -5.37 -20.30
C VAL A 69 -6.67 -5.36 -21.82
N LEU A 70 -6.50 -6.52 -22.47
CA LEU A 70 -6.34 -6.59 -23.93
C LEU A 70 -7.59 -6.13 -24.69
N ARG A 71 -8.79 -6.42 -24.17
CA ARG A 71 -10.06 -5.99 -24.79
C ARG A 71 -10.31 -4.49 -24.60
N HIS A 72 -9.89 -3.91 -23.48
CA HIS A 72 -10.09 -2.51 -23.17
C HIS A 72 -8.94 -1.59 -23.60
N LEU A 73 -7.80 -2.13 -24.03
CA LEU A 73 -6.63 -1.37 -24.45
C LEU A 73 -6.93 -0.32 -25.55
N PRO A 74 -7.69 -0.60 -26.62
CA PRO A 74 -8.00 0.41 -27.63
C PRO A 74 -8.77 1.60 -27.05
N ARG A 75 -9.69 1.35 -26.10
CA ARG A 75 -10.46 2.40 -25.41
C ARG A 75 -9.54 3.25 -24.54
N LEU A 76 -8.66 2.63 -23.75
CA LEU A 76 -7.69 3.34 -22.91
C LEU A 76 -6.75 4.23 -23.73
N LEU A 77 -6.27 3.73 -24.88
CA LEU A 77 -5.42 4.50 -25.78
C LEU A 77 -6.16 5.71 -26.39
N ARG A 78 -7.43 5.54 -26.77
CA ARG A 78 -8.29 6.64 -27.25
C ARG A 78 -8.52 7.69 -26.17
N LEU A 79 -8.87 7.26 -24.95
CA LEU A 79 -9.07 8.15 -23.81
C LEU A 79 -7.78 8.94 -23.52
N ARG A 80 -6.62 8.27 -23.45
CA ARG A 80 -5.33 8.94 -23.25
C ARG A 80 -5.03 9.96 -24.33
N HIS A 81 -5.37 9.67 -25.60
CA HIS A 81 -5.19 10.60 -26.70
C HIS A 81 -6.09 11.85 -26.56
N GLN A 82 -7.38 11.65 -26.27
CA GLN A 82 -8.35 12.73 -26.09
C GLN A 82 -8.00 13.61 -24.88
N LEU A 83 -7.64 12.97 -23.76
CA LEU A 83 -7.22 13.64 -22.53
C LEU A 83 -5.97 14.49 -22.78
N ARG A 84 -4.95 13.94 -23.43
CA ARG A 84 -3.75 14.69 -23.83
C ARG A 84 -4.10 15.91 -24.68
N ALA A 85 -4.92 15.73 -25.73
CA ALA A 85 -5.31 16.85 -26.61
C ALA A 85 -6.08 17.94 -25.86
N ARG A 86 -6.90 17.57 -24.87
CA ARG A 86 -7.61 18.52 -24.02
C ARG A 86 -6.67 19.26 -23.08
N LEU A 87 -5.75 18.55 -22.42
CA LEU A 87 -4.76 19.14 -21.51
C LEU A 87 -3.79 20.09 -22.23
N LEU A 88 -3.34 19.74 -23.44
CA LEU A 88 -2.48 20.61 -24.24
C LEU A 88 -3.17 21.89 -24.71
N ARG A 89 -4.49 21.86 -24.90
CA ARG A 89 -5.30 23.05 -25.20
C ARG A 89 -5.58 23.89 -23.96
N LEU A 90 -5.87 23.24 -22.84
CA LEU A 90 -6.16 23.91 -21.57
C LEU A 90 -4.91 24.57 -20.97
N ARG A 91 -3.74 23.96 -21.14
CA ARG A 91 -2.46 24.37 -20.53
C ARG A 91 -2.59 24.60 -19.00
N PRO A 92 -2.91 23.57 -18.20
CA PRO A 92 -2.98 23.73 -16.74
C PRO A 92 -1.62 24.14 -16.16
N ASP A 93 -1.63 24.84 -15.02
CA ASP A 93 -0.42 25.24 -14.30
C ASP A 93 0.39 24.01 -13.85
N VAL A 94 -0.31 22.93 -13.49
CA VAL A 94 0.30 21.64 -13.18
C VAL A 94 -0.63 20.48 -13.53
N PHE A 95 -0.04 19.40 -14.03
CA PHE A 95 -0.67 18.10 -14.18
C PHE A 95 -0.19 17.15 -13.09
N VAL A 96 -1.12 16.42 -12.46
CA VAL A 96 -0.84 15.45 -11.41
C VAL A 96 -1.44 14.09 -11.79
N GLY A 97 -0.59 13.11 -12.10
CA GLY A 97 -1.01 11.72 -12.26
C GLY A 97 -1.04 11.04 -10.89
N ILE A 98 -2.19 10.51 -10.48
CA ILE A 98 -2.38 9.83 -9.19
C ILE A 98 -2.39 8.33 -9.43
N ASP A 99 -1.33 7.66 -8.97
CA ASP A 99 -1.09 6.23 -9.18
C ASP A 99 -1.21 5.85 -10.68
N ALA A 100 -1.63 4.61 -10.96
CA ALA A 100 -1.85 4.08 -12.30
C ALA A 100 -0.69 4.36 -13.28
N PRO A 101 0.56 3.97 -12.92
CA PRO A 101 1.76 4.36 -13.65
C PRO A 101 1.74 3.94 -15.13
N ASP A 102 1.07 2.83 -15.46
CA ASP A 102 0.98 2.34 -16.85
C ASP A 102 0.16 3.27 -17.76
N PHE A 103 -0.80 4.00 -17.19
CA PHE A 103 -1.56 5.04 -17.89
C PHE A 103 -0.86 6.40 -17.79
N ASN A 104 -0.56 6.83 -16.57
CA ASN A 104 -0.13 8.20 -16.25
C ASN A 104 1.29 8.52 -16.75
N LEU A 105 2.29 7.64 -16.57
CA LEU A 105 3.67 7.94 -16.97
C LEU A 105 3.81 8.25 -18.47
N GLY A 106 3.06 7.53 -19.31
CA GLY A 106 3.05 7.77 -20.75
C GLY A 106 2.38 9.10 -21.14
N LEU A 107 1.39 9.54 -20.37
CA LEU A 107 0.72 10.83 -20.55
C LEU A 107 1.61 11.96 -20.05
N GLU A 108 2.11 11.87 -18.81
CA GLU A 108 3.01 12.82 -18.16
C GLU A 108 4.21 13.14 -19.06
N ARG A 109 4.91 12.11 -19.57
CA ARG A 109 6.03 12.30 -20.49
C ARG A 109 5.68 13.18 -21.69
N ARG A 110 4.51 12.99 -22.30
CA ARG A 110 4.07 13.76 -23.46
C ARG A 110 3.69 15.20 -23.09
N LEU A 111 3.14 15.41 -21.90
CA LEU A 111 2.80 16.74 -21.39
C LEU A 111 4.06 17.52 -21.01
N LYS A 112 5.01 16.87 -20.31
CA LYS A 112 6.32 17.42 -19.97
C LYS A 112 7.10 17.84 -21.22
N GLN A 113 7.14 16.98 -22.24
CA GLN A 113 7.75 17.31 -23.54
C GLN A 113 7.10 18.51 -24.25
N ALA A 114 5.83 18.82 -23.95
CA ALA A 114 5.13 19.99 -24.48
C ALA A 114 5.27 21.24 -23.59
N GLY A 115 6.08 21.16 -22.53
CA GLY A 115 6.38 22.26 -21.61
C GLY A 115 5.41 22.41 -20.44
N LEU A 116 4.57 21.40 -20.16
CA LEU A 116 3.72 21.41 -18.96
C LEU A 116 4.47 20.87 -17.75
N ARG A 117 4.19 21.44 -16.57
CA ARG A 117 4.66 20.88 -15.30
C ARG A 117 3.88 19.62 -14.95
N THR A 118 4.59 18.59 -14.55
CA THR A 118 4.05 17.25 -14.32
C THR A 118 4.51 16.69 -12.98
N VAL A 119 3.57 16.15 -12.22
CA VAL A 119 3.82 15.52 -10.93
C VAL A 119 3.25 14.11 -10.96
N HIS A 120 4.02 13.15 -10.48
CA HIS A 120 3.53 11.79 -10.26
C HIS A 120 3.29 11.59 -8.76
N TYR A 121 2.03 11.43 -8.37
CA TYR A 121 1.62 11.18 -6.99
C TYR A 121 1.45 9.69 -6.77
N VAL A 122 2.18 9.15 -5.78
CA VAL A 122 2.38 7.73 -5.48
C VAL A 122 3.45 7.15 -6.38
N SER A 123 4.70 7.25 -5.91
CA SER A 123 5.83 6.56 -6.52
C SER A 123 5.48 5.08 -6.74
N PRO A 124 5.59 4.55 -7.98
CA PRO A 124 5.53 3.10 -8.16
C PRO A 124 6.65 2.50 -7.32
N SER A 125 6.46 1.31 -6.74
CA SER A 125 7.40 0.70 -5.78
C SER A 125 8.77 0.33 -6.42
N VAL A 126 9.54 1.34 -6.81
CA VAL A 126 10.82 1.25 -7.53
C VAL A 126 11.88 0.64 -6.63
N TRP A 127 11.78 0.88 -5.31
CA TRP A 127 12.62 0.28 -4.27
C TRP A 127 12.62 -1.26 -4.33
N ALA A 128 11.52 -1.87 -4.75
CA ALA A 128 11.35 -3.32 -4.68
C ALA A 128 11.84 -4.08 -5.92
N TRP A 129 11.94 -3.46 -7.11
CA TRP A 129 12.10 -4.27 -8.34
C TRP A 129 13.09 -3.76 -9.38
N ARG A 130 13.24 -2.46 -9.70
CA ARG A 130 14.17 -2.01 -10.79
C ARG A 130 14.56 -0.53 -10.68
N ARG A 131 15.80 -0.23 -10.26
CA ARG A 131 16.37 1.13 -10.26
C ARG A 131 16.29 1.82 -11.64
N GLU A 132 16.40 1.05 -12.73
CA GLU A 132 16.23 1.56 -14.11
C GLU A 132 14.86 2.19 -14.39
N ARG A 133 13.82 1.83 -13.62
CA ARG A 133 12.49 2.46 -13.74
C ARG A 133 12.50 3.89 -13.18
N ALA A 134 13.36 4.21 -12.19
CA ALA A 134 13.53 5.56 -11.67
C ALA A 134 13.97 6.53 -12.79
N ALA A 135 14.91 6.12 -13.64
CA ALA A 135 15.34 6.91 -14.79
C ALA A 135 14.19 7.23 -15.75
N LYS A 136 13.30 6.26 -16.03
CA LYS A 136 12.11 6.48 -16.88
C LYS A 136 11.12 7.47 -16.25
N LEU A 137 11.00 7.47 -14.92
CA LEU A 137 10.14 8.41 -14.20
C LEU A 137 10.65 9.85 -14.32
N GLY A 138 11.96 10.08 -14.29
CA GLY A 138 12.54 11.42 -14.50
C GLY A 138 12.19 12.05 -15.85
N HIS A 139 12.00 11.23 -16.88
CA HIS A 139 11.55 11.68 -18.19
C HIS A 139 10.04 11.98 -18.25
N SER A 140 9.28 11.51 -17.27
CA SER A 140 7.83 11.57 -17.25
C SER A 140 7.33 12.70 -16.35
N ALA A 141 7.88 12.83 -15.13
CA ALA A 141 7.46 13.82 -14.15
C ALA A 141 8.58 14.82 -13.83
N ASP A 142 8.24 16.07 -13.56
CA ASP A 142 9.12 17.08 -12.97
C ASP A 142 9.34 16.82 -11.48
N ARG A 143 8.34 16.27 -10.80
CA ARG A 143 8.42 15.89 -9.40
C ARG A 143 7.69 14.57 -9.12
N VAL A 144 8.26 13.73 -8.27
CA VAL A 144 7.65 12.46 -7.83
C VAL A 144 7.33 12.57 -6.33
N LEU A 145 6.10 12.25 -5.94
CA LEU A 145 5.69 12.21 -4.54
C LEU A 145 5.76 10.77 -4.03
N CYS A 146 6.70 10.55 -3.11
CA CYS A 146 7.07 9.27 -2.54
C CYS A 146 6.32 9.03 -1.23
N LEU A 147 5.82 7.81 -1.06
CA LEU A 147 5.11 7.41 0.17
C LEU A 147 6.05 6.83 1.21
N PHE A 148 7.31 6.56 0.84
CA PHE A 148 8.29 5.99 1.74
C PHE A 148 9.62 6.77 1.75
N PRO A 149 10.29 6.86 2.91
CA PRO A 149 11.47 7.70 3.10
C PRO A 149 12.71 7.20 2.34
N MET A 150 12.77 5.91 2.00
CA MET A 150 13.89 5.36 1.23
C MET A 150 13.81 5.64 -0.28
N GLU A 151 12.67 6.13 -0.79
CA GLU A 151 12.50 6.34 -2.23
C GLU A 151 13.22 7.59 -2.77
N PRO A 152 13.17 8.79 -2.13
CA PRO A 152 13.84 9.97 -2.66
C PRO A 152 15.34 9.81 -2.95
N PRO A 153 16.15 9.17 -2.07
CA PRO A 153 17.55 8.92 -2.37
C PRO A 153 17.77 8.11 -3.65
N ILE A 154 16.90 7.13 -3.94
CA ILE A 154 16.97 6.32 -5.16
C ILE A 154 16.72 7.18 -6.40
N TYR A 155 15.75 8.10 -6.33
CA TYR A 155 15.45 9.03 -7.43
C TYR A 155 16.55 10.08 -7.64
N ALA A 156 17.20 10.52 -6.56
CA ALA A 156 18.30 11.47 -6.60
C ALA A 156 19.51 10.92 -7.39
N GLU A 157 19.79 9.60 -7.34
CA GLU A 157 20.80 8.94 -8.19
C GLU A 157 20.58 9.17 -9.69
N TYR A 158 19.34 9.49 -10.10
CA TYR A 158 18.94 9.74 -11.49
C TYR A 158 18.57 11.19 -11.77
N GLY A 159 18.87 12.12 -10.85
CA GLY A 159 18.56 13.54 -11.00
C GLY A 159 17.06 13.86 -11.01
N VAL A 160 16.22 12.99 -10.44
CA VAL A 160 14.77 13.18 -10.36
C VAL A 160 14.43 13.82 -9.02
N ASP A 161 13.69 14.93 -9.05
CA ASP A 161 13.20 15.59 -7.85
C ASP A 161 12.06 14.76 -7.23
N ALA A 162 12.38 14.05 -6.16
CA ALA A 162 11.45 13.21 -5.43
C ALA A 162 11.27 13.71 -4.00
N ARG A 163 10.04 13.76 -3.53
CA ARG A 163 9.68 14.25 -2.19
C ARG A 163 8.96 13.17 -1.42
N PHE A 164 9.51 12.79 -0.28
CA PHE A 164 8.79 11.99 0.70
C PHE A 164 7.71 12.86 1.33
N ILE A 165 6.46 12.42 1.24
CA ILE A 165 5.31 13.17 1.75
C ILE A 165 4.67 12.49 2.95
N GLY A 166 5.11 11.29 3.33
CA GLY A 166 4.42 10.44 4.29
C GLY A 166 3.45 9.46 3.61
N HIS A 167 2.88 8.56 4.41
CA HIS A 167 2.00 7.51 3.93
C HIS A 167 0.55 7.75 4.37
N PRO A 168 -0.44 7.86 3.46
CA PRO A 168 -1.84 8.11 3.79
C PRO A 168 -2.43 7.13 4.81
N LEU A 169 -2.07 5.84 4.74
CA LEU A 169 -2.49 4.86 5.74
C LEU A 169 -2.05 5.20 7.17
N ALA A 170 -0.92 5.90 7.39
CA ALA A 170 -0.49 6.28 8.74
C ALA A 170 -1.47 7.25 9.41
N GLU A 171 -2.20 8.05 8.63
CA GLU A 171 -3.26 8.92 9.15
C GLU A 171 -4.51 8.13 9.59
N GLN A 172 -4.72 6.93 9.04
CA GLN A 172 -5.86 6.06 9.36
C GLN A 172 -5.63 5.20 10.62
N TYR A 173 -4.39 5.16 11.14
CA TYR A 173 -4.01 4.41 12.32
C TYR A 173 -3.58 5.35 13.46
N PRO A 174 -4.51 6.10 14.09
CA PRO A 174 -4.15 7.00 15.18
C PRO A 174 -3.55 6.25 16.37
N LEU A 175 -2.52 6.85 16.98
CA LEU A 175 -1.90 6.43 18.23
C LEU A 175 -2.46 7.26 19.41
N PRO A 176 -2.66 6.67 20.61
CA PRO A 176 -2.53 5.24 20.91
C PRO A 176 -3.68 4.42 20.30
N HIS A 177 -3.41 3.16 19.96
CA HIS A 177 -4.44 2.29 19.41
C HIS A 177 -5.38 1.77 20.50
N ASP A 178 -6.69 1.84 20.24
CA ASP A 178 -7.69 1.28 21.14
C ASP A 178 -7.92 -0.22 20.86
N ARG A 179 -7.02 -1.05 21.42
CA ARG A 179 -7.13 -2.51 21.35
C ARG A 179 -8.39 -3.04 22.04
N ALA A 180 -8.84 -2.38 23.11
CA ALA A 180 -10.02 -2.80 23.85
C ALA A 180 -11.30 -2.66 23.01
N ALA A 181 -11.45 -1.54 22.31
CA ALA A 181 -12.55 -1.34 21.38
C ALA A 181 -12.53 -2.36 20.22
N ALA A 182 -11.36 -2.63 19.64
CA ALA A 182 -11.22 -3.64 18.59
C ALA A 182 -11.61 -5.05 19.08
N ARG A 183 -11.18 -5.42 20.29
CA ARG A 183 -11.57 -6.70 20.93
C ARG A 183 -13.06 -6.76 21.20
N ALA A 184 -13.66 -5.70 21.74
CA ALA A 184 -15.10 -5.62 21.98
C ALA A 184 -15.91 -5.77 20.69
N ALA A 185 -15.51 -5.08 19.61
CA ALA A 185 -16.15 -5.19 18.29
C ALA A 185 -16.09 -6.61 17.71
N LEU A 186 -15.03 -7.35 18.01
CA LEU A 186 -14.87 -8.75 17.59
C LEU A 186 -15.45 -9.76 18.58
N GLY A 187 -15.89 -9.34 19.77
CA GLY A 187 -16.32 -10.24 20.85
C GLY A 187 -15.18 -11.08 21.42
N ILE A 188 -13.96 -10.52 21.48
CA ILE A 188 -12.78 -11.12 22.10
C ILE A 188 -12.67 -10.60 23.55
N ALA A 189 -12.40 -11.48 24.51
CA ALA A 189 -12.20 -11.08 25.90
C ALA A 189 -10.94 -10.21 26.07
N ALA A 190 -10.98 -9.24 26.98
CA ALA A 190 -9.91 -8.27 27.15
C ALA A 190 -8.57 -8.89 27.58
N ASP A 191 -8.60 -10.01 28.30
CA ASP A 191 -7.46 -10.77 28.82
C ASP A 191 -7.05 -11.95 27.92
N ALA A 192 -7.81 -12.24 26.86
CA ALA A 192 -7.50 -13.32 25.94
C ALA A 192 -6.16 -13.08 25.23
N ARG A 193 -5.38 -14.16 25.07
CA ARG A 193 -4.24 -14.19 24.15
C ARG A 193 -4.73 -14.46 22.75
N LEU A 194 -4.46 -13.53 21.84
CA LEU A 194 -5.00 -13.53 20.48
C LEU A 194 -3.89 -13.49 19.43
N LEU A 195 -3.87 -14.51 18.56
CA LEU A 195 -3.10 -14.54 17.32
C LEU A 195 -4.02 -14.26 16.13
N ALA A 196 -3.64 -13.29 15.28
CA ALA A 196 -4.29 -13.12 13.99
C ALA A 196 -3.49 -13.84 12.88
N LEU A 197 -4.19 -14.54 12.00
CA LEU A 197 -3.62 -15.18 10.80
C LEU A 197 -4.13 -14.48 9.54
N LEU A 198 -3.25 -13.85 8.78
CA LEU A 198 -3.57 -13.19 7.51
C LEU A 198 -2.87 -13.96 6.37
N PRO A 199 -3.45 -15.08 5.89
CA PRO A 199 -2.82 -15.95 4.90
C PRO A 199 -2.73 -15.37 3.48
N GLY A 200 -3.26 -14.17 3.26
CA GLY A 200 -3.19 -13.45 1.99
C GLY A 200 -4.55 -12.98 1.49
N SER A 201 -4.51 -12.12 0.48
CA SER A 201 -5.71 -11.56 -0.14
C SER A 201 -6.06 -12.25 -1.46
N ARG A 202 -5.12 -13.00 -2.02
CA ARG A 202 -5.25 -13.69 -3.31
C ARG A 202 -5.33 -15.20 -3.11
N LEU A 203 -6.17 -15.87 -3.91
CA LEU A 203 -6.30 -17.33 -3.90
C LEU A 203 -4.96 -18.06 -4.05
N GLY A 204 -4.05 -17.53 -4.87
CA GLY A 204 -2.72 -18.10 -5.02
C GLY A 204 -1.87 -18.04 -3.74
N GLU A 205 -2.01 -16.98 -2.93
CA GLU A 205 -1.33 -16.86 -1.64
C GLU A 205 -1.89 -17.91 -0.66
N ILE A 206 -3.23 -17.94 -0.49
CA ILE A 206 -3.93 -18.96 0.32
C ILE A 206 -3.51 -20.37 -0.09
N GLY A 207 -3.49 -20.66 -1.39
CA GLY A 207 -3.10 -21.97 -1.92
C GLY A 207 -1.66 -22.38 -1.59
N ARG A 208 -0.75 -21.43 -1.41
CA ARG A 208 0.68 -21.70 -1.17
C ARG A 208 1.10 -21.71 0.29
N ILE A 209 0.46 -20.90 1.14
CA ILE A 209 0.88 -20.71 2.54
C ILE A 209 -0.21 -21.06 3.57
N GLY A 210 -1.47 -21.19 3.15
CA GLY A 210 -2.58 -21.41 4.09
C GLY A 210 -2.43 -22.70 4.90
N ALA A 211 -2.03 -23.80 4.25
CA ALA A 211 -1.76 -25.07 4.92
C ALA A 211 -0.64 -24.96 5.98
N ASP A 212 0.45 -24.25 5.65
CA ASP A 212 1.55 -24.01 6.59
C ASP A 212 1.08 -23.17 7.80
N PHE A 213 0.26 -22.14 7.57
CA PHE A 213 -0.31 -21.31 8.65
C PHE A 213 -1.25 -22.10 9.54
N ILE A 214 -2.09 -22.97 8.97
CA ILE A 214 -3.00 -23.86 9.72
C ILE A 214 -2.19 -24.84 10.57
N ALA A 215 -1.15 -25.45 10.00
CA ALA A 215 -0.26 -26.33 10.75
C ALA A 215 0.48 -25.58 11.88
N THR A 216 0.96 -24.35 11.65
CA THR A 216 1.53 -23.50 12.71
C THR A 216 0.51 -23.23 13.81
N ALA A 217 -0.74 -22.91 13.47
CA ALA A 217 -1.81 -22.68 14.42
C ALA A 217 -2.06 -23.90 15.32
N ALA A 218 -2.07 -25.10 14.73
CA ALA A 218 -2.21 -26.36 15.46
C ALA A 218 -1.06 -26.59 16.44
N ARG A 219 0.18 -26.37 16.01
CA ARG A 219 1.38 -26.49 16.85
C ARG A 219 1.36 -25.52 18.03
N LEU A 220 1.00 -24.25 17.77
CA LEU A 220 0.89 -23.24 18.82
C LEU A 220 -0.21 -23.56 19.83
N GLN A 221 -1.38 -24.03 19.38
CA GLN A 221 -2.47 -24.41 20.29
C GLN A 221 -2.17 -25.68 21.10
N ALA A 222 -1.38 -26.61 20.57
CA ALA A 222 -0.94 -27.79 21.31
C ALA A 222 -0.14 -27.44 22.57
N THR A 223 0.64 -26.36 22.52
CA THR A 223 1.42 -25.85 23.67
C THR A 223 0.73 -24.70 24.42
N ARG A 224 -0.29 -24.07 23.82
CA ARG A 224 -1.06 -22.95 24.40
C ARG A 224 -2.57 -23.18 24.22
N PRO A 225 -3.20 -24.03 25.04
CA PRO A 225 -4.60 -24.43 24.85
C PRO A 225 -5.61 -23.27 24.97
N HIS A 226 -5.22 -22.14 25.58
CA HIS A 226 -6.03 -20.93 25.71
C HIS A 226 -5.78 -19.89 24.60
N LEU A 227 -4.85 -20.14 23.67
CA LEU A 227 -4.58 -19.24 22.55
C LEU A 227 -5.78 -19.19 21.61
N GLN A 228 -6.40 -18.00 21.51
CA GLN A 228 -7.42 -17.73 20.52
C GLN A 228 -6.76 -17.36 19.20
N ILE A 229 -7.32 -17.88 18.11
CA ILE A 229 -6.81 -17.62 16.76
C ILE A 229 -7.97 -17.14 15.89
N ILE A 230 -7.78 -15.98 15.26
CA ILE A 230 -8.70 -15.43 14.27
C ILE A 230 -8.02 -15.37 12.90
N ALA A 231 -8.78 -15.55 11.83
CA ALA A 231 -8.28 -15.43 10.47
C ALA A 231 -9.25 -14.60 9.61
N PRO A 232 -8.98 -13.29 9.40
CA PRO A 232 -9.75 -12.46 8.47
C PRO A 232 -9.51 -12.86 7.01
N MET A 233 -10.58 -13.18 6.30
CA MET A 233 -10.55 -13.57 4.89
C MET A 233 -10.97 -12.39 4.01
N ALA A 234 -10.17 -12.06 3.00
CA ALA A 234 -10.39 -10.88 2.16
C ALA A 234 -11.72 -10.91 1.38
N ASN A 235 -12.20 -12.11 1.02
CA ASN A 235 -13.46 -12.32 0.30
C ASN A 235 -13.94 -13.78 0.47
N ALA A 236 -15.15 -14.06 0.00
CA ALA A 236 -15.79 -15.38 0.09
C ALA A 236 -14.99 -16.50 -0.59
N ALA A 237 -14.32 -16.23 -1.71
CA ALA A 237 -13.51 -17.24 -2.41
C ALA A 237 -12.25 -17.61 -1.60
N CYS A 238 -11.55 -16.61 -1.05
CA CYS A 238 -10.42 -16.85 -0.15
C CYS A 238 -10.85 -17.60 1.11
N ARG A 239 -12.02 -17.26 1.67
CA ARG A 239 -12.61 -17.99 2.79
C ARG A 239 -12.87 -19.45 2.46
N ALA A 240 -13.57 -19.74 1.38
CA ALA A 240 -13.86 -21.11 0.96
C ALA A 240 -12.58 -21.93 0.73
N ALA A 241 -11.56 -21.33 0.11
CA ALA A 241 -10.27 -21.98 -0.09
C ALA A 241 -9.55 -22.30 1.23
N PHE A 242 -9.57 -21.37 2.19
CA PHE A 242 -8.95 -21.58 3.51
C PHE A 242 -9.74 -22.59 4.35
N GLU A 243 -11.08 -22.57 4.30
CA GLU A 243 -11.95 -23.55 4.95
C GLU A 243 -11.70 -24.96 4.42
N ALA A 244 -11.54 -25.12 3.10
CA ALA A 244 -11.22 -26.42 2.50
C ALA A 244 -9.86 -26.95 2.99
N GLN A 245 -8.84 -26.09 3.07
CA GLN A 245 -7.54 -26.47 3.63
C GLN A 245 -7.65 -26.84 5.10
N LEU A 246 -8.40 -26.07 5.90
CA LEU A 246 -8.62 -26.34 7.33
C LEU A 246 -9.33 -27.67 7.55
N ALA A 247 -10.33 -28.00 6.73
CA ALA A 247 -11.04 -29.28 6.78
C ALA A 247 -10.15 -30.48 6.40
N SER A 248 -9.18 -30.26 5.51
CA SER A 248 -8.23 -31.30 5.06
C SER A 248 -7.00 -31.46 5.96
N ALA A 249 -6.81 -30.59 6.95
CA ALA A 249 -5.61 -30.57 7.77
C ALA A 249 -5.54 -31.77 8.72
N SER A 250 -4.36 -32.38 8.84
CA SER A 250 -4.15 -33.54 9.73
C SER A 250 -4.37 -33.23 11.21
N ALA A 251 -4.25 -31.96 11.60
CA ALA A 251 -4.61 -31.45 12.91
C ALA A 251 -5.69 -30.37 12.74
N SER A 252 -6.67 -30.34 13.64
CA SER A 252 -7.81 -29.42 13.57
C SER A 252 -7.67 -28.30 14.61
N PRO A 253 -6.92 -27.22 14.31
CA PRO A 253 -6.84 -26.07 15.19
C PRO A 253 -8.19 -25.35 15.27
N ARG A 254 -8.46 -24.73 16.42
CA ARG A 254 -9.63 -23.86 16.61
C ARG A 254 -9.29 -22.47 16.07
N ILE A 255 -9.71 -22.20 14.84
CA ILE A 255 -9.52 -20.91 14.16
C ILE A 255 -10.90 -20.31 13.87
N ARG A 256 -11.16 -19.08 14.33
CA ARG A 256 -12.36 -18.33 13.99
C ARG A 256 -12.13 -17.50 12.73
N LEU A 257 -12.85 -17.81 11.66
CA LEU A 257 -12.78 -17.04 10.42
C LEU A 257 -13.64 -15.78 10.50
N LEU A 258 -13.13 -14.68 9.94
CA LEU A 258 -13.84 -13.40 9.83
C LEU A 258 -13.99 -13.04 8.36
N ASP A 259 -15.12 -12.45 7.98
CA ASP A 259 -15.30 -11.88 6.63
C ASP A 259 -14.77 -10.46 6.59
N GLY A 260 -13.66 -10.24 5.90
CA GLY A 260 -12.95 -8.97 5.92
C GLY A 260 -12.40 -8.66 7.32
N GLN A 261 -12.65 -7.46 7.82
CA GLN A 261 -12.27 -7.02 9.19
C GLN A 261 -10.78 -7.17 9.54
N SER A 262 -9.89 -7.19 8.54
CA SER A 262 -8.44 -7.31 8.76
C SER A 262 -7.89 -6.20 9.68
N SER A 263 -8.30 -4.95 9.46
CA SER A 263 -7.87 -3.83 10.31
C SER A 263 -8.29 -4.00 11.78
N LEU A 264 -9.52 -4.49 12.03
CA LEU A 264 -9.97 -4.79 13.39
C LEU A 264 -9.17 -5.95 14.00
N ALA A 265 -8.92 -7.00 13.23
CA ALA A 265 -8.12 -8.14 13.68
C ALA A 265 -6.69 -7.73 14.05
N LEU A 266 -6.04 -6.88 13.24
CA LEU A 266 -4.72 -6.34 13.53
C LEU A 266 -4.71 -5.55 14.83
N ARG A 267 -5.64 -4.61 15.01
CA ARG A 267 -5.74 -3.79 16.23
C ARG A 267 -6.09 -4.61 17.49
N ALA A 268 -6.79 -5.74 17.34
CA ALA A 268 -7.20 -6.58 18.46
C ALA A 268 -6.10 -7.57 18.92
N ALA A 269 -5.27 -8.04 17.98
CA ALA A 269 -4.33 -9.13 18.19
C ALA A 269 -3.17 -8.75 19.12
N ASP A 270 -2.62 -9.75 19.82
CA ASP A 270 -1.34 -9.62 20.52
C ASP A 270 -0.16 -9.84 19.58
N VAL A 271 -0.31 -10.75 18.61
CA VAL A 271 0.68 -11.06 17.57
C VAL A 271 -0.07 -11.37 16.27
N VAL A 272 0.53 -11.06 15.12
CA VAL A 272 0.01 -11.45 13.81
C VAL A 272 1.03 -12.27 13.01
N LEU A 273 0.56 -13.35 12.39
CA LEU A 273 1.27 -14.04 11.32
C LEU A 273 0.61 -13.66 9.99
N LEU A 274 1.36 -13.06 9.07
CA LEU A 274 0.81 -12.52 7.83
C LEU A 274 1.64 -12.87 6.59
N ALA A 275 0.95 -12.91 5.45
CA ALA A 275 1.57 -12.86 4.13
C ALA A 275 2.19 -11.47 3.88
N SER A 276 3.37 -11.42 3.26
CA SER A 276 4.03 -10.15 2.91
C SER A 276 3.15 -9.26 2.03
N GLY A 277 3.24 -7.93 2.20
CA GLY A 277 2.51 -6.93 1.41
C GLY A 277 2.00 -5.77 2.26
N THR A 278 0.90 -5.13 1.82
CA THR A 278 0.25 -4.01 2.53
C THR A 278 -0.18 -4.38 3.95
N ALA A 279 -0.58 -5.64 4.18
CA ALA A 279 -0.94 -6.13 5.51
C ALA A 279 0.22 -5.99 6.53
N ALA A 280 1.47 -6.14 6.09
CA ALA A 280 2.64 -5.94 6.95
C ALA A 280 2.81 -4.47 7.34
N LEU A 281 2.53 -3.54 6.41
CA LEU A 281 2.53 -2.11 6.74
C LEU A 281 1.38 -1.79 7.69
N GLU A 282 0.16 -2.27 7.45
CA GLU A 282 -0.97 -2.05 8.34
C GLU A 282 -0.72 -2.62 9.75
N ALA A 283 -0.08 -3.78 9.87
CA ALA A 283 0.28 -4.35 11.16
C ALA A 283 1.30 -3.48 11.91
N LEU A 284 2.29 -2.92 11.20
CA LEU A 284 3.25 -1.97 11.76
C LEU A 284 2.51 -0.71 12.22
N LEU A 285 1.62 -0.18 11.39
CA LEU A 285 0.86 1.02 11.69
C LEU A 285 -0.14 0.80 12.84
N ALA A 286 -0.64 -0.43 13.01
CA ALA A 286 -1.48 -0.85 14.13
C ALA A 286 -0.69 -1.16 15.41
N GLY A 287 0.64 -1.07 15.38
CA GLY A 287 1.50 -1.40 16.52
C GLY A 287 1.41 -2.86 16.93
N THR A 288 1.07 -3.77 16.00
CA THR A 288 0.85 -5.19 16.29
C THR A 288 2.13 -5.98 15.99
N PRO A 289 2.75 -6.64 16.98
CA PRO A 289 3.89 -7.52 16.75
C PRO A 289 3.62 -8.53 15.64
N MET A 290 4.59 -8.79 14.78
CA MET A 290 4.37 -9.62 13.59
C MET A 290 5.51 -10.57 13.24
N VAL A 291 5.12 -11.65 12.56
CA VAL A 291 5.99 -12.53 11.76
C VAL A 291 5.46 -12.55 10.33
N VAL A 292 6.37 -12.47 9.36
CA VAL A 292 6.02 -12.48 7.93
C VAL A 292 6.36 -13.86 7.36
N GLY A 293 5.37 -14.56 6.84
CA GLY A 293 5.53 -15.83 6.14
C GLY A 293 5.12 -15.69 4.67
N TYR A 294 5.99 -16.02 3.73
CA TYR A 294 5.64 -15.84 2.31
C TYR A 294 6.32 -16.84 1.36
N ARG A 295 5.57 -17.26 0.34
CA ARG A 295 6.02 -18.16 -0.72
C ARG A 295 5.53 -17.66 -2.09
N ILE A 296 6.46 -17.52 -3.03
CA ILE A 296 6.12 -17.16 -4.43
C ILE A 296 5.92 -18.44 -5.25
N SER A 297 5.40 -18.32 -6.47
CA SER A 297 5.29 -19.49 -7.34
C SER A 297 6.68 -20.07 -7.63
N ALA A 298 6.81 -21.40 -7.73
CA ALA A 298 8.10 -22.05 -7.98
C ALA A 298 8.76 -21.57 -9.28
N LEU A 299 7.95 -21.29 -10.31
CA LEU A 299 8.42 -20.70 -11.57
C LEU A 299 8.93 -19.27 -11.38
N THR A 300 8.21 -18.43 -10.63
CA THR A 300 8.68 -17.06 -10.29
C THR A 300 9.95 -17.12 -9.46
N HIS A 301 10.03 -18.02 -8.48
CA HIS A 301 11.22 -18.23 -7.66
C HIS A 301 12.42 -18.64 -8.50
N TRP A 302 12.23 -19.60 -9.40
CA TRP A 302 13.26 -20.05 -10.32
C TRP A 302 13.71 -18.92 -11.25
N ILE A 303 12.81 -18.16 -11.86
CA ILE A 303 13.16 -17.00 -12.71
C ILE A 303 13.94 -15.97 -11.91
N VAL A 304 13.41 -15.56 -10.77
CA VAL A 304 14.00 -14.49 -9.94
C VAL A 304 15.40 -14.87 -9.45
N ARG A 305 15.60 -16.14 -9.06
CA ARG A 305 16.90 -16.69 -8.67
C ARG A 305 17.84 -16.87 -9.86
N SER A 306 17.38 -17.47 -10.96
CA SER A 306 18.21 -17.74 -12.15
C SER A 306 18.66 -16.48 -12.87
N PHE A 307 17.89 -15.39 -12.81
CA PHE A 307 18.25 -14.11 -13.42
C PHE A 307 18.88 -13.10 -12.43
N GLY A 308 19.17 -13.51 -11.19
CA GLY A 308 19.84 -12.64 -10.20
C GLY A 308 19.07 -11.34 -9.90
N LEU A 309 17.74 -11.38 -10.00
CA LEU A 309 16.88 -10.19 -9.88
C LEU A 309 16.61 -9.79 -8.43
N LEU A 310 17.07 -10.59 -7.44
CA LEU A 310 16.98 -10.27 -6.02
C LEU A 310 18.18 -9.42 -5.60
N LYS A 311 18.00 -8.11 -5.60
CA LYS A 311 18.96 -7.17 -5.00
C LYS A 311 18.53 -6.66 -3.62
N VAL A 312 17.39 -7.12 -3.10
CA VAL A 312 16.84 -6.64 -1.82
C VAL A 312 17.06 -7.71 -0.75
N SER A 313 17.74 -7.33 0.33
CA SER A 313 18.04 -8.20 1.49
C SER A 313 16.81 -8.46 2.38
N HIS A 314 15.79 -7.62 2.25
CA HIS A 314 14.58 -7.61 3.06
C HIS A 314 13.36 -7.46 2.15
N PHE A 315 12.35 -8.30 2.36
CA PHE A 315 11.19 -8.35 1.46
C PHE A 315 9.94 -7.73 2.05
N SER A 316 9.83 -7.69 3.38
CA SER A 316 8.71 -7.05 4.04
C SER A 316 8.92 -5.53 4.10
N LEU A 317 7.84 -4.78 3.96
CA LEU A 317 7.85 -3.32 4.11
C LEU A 317 8.43 -2.87 5.46
N PRO A 318 8.10 -3.48 6.62
CA PRO A 318 8.70 -3.13 7.90
C PRO A 318 10.24 -3.21 7.92
N ASN A 319 10.82 -4.28 7.37
CA ASN A 319 12.28 -4.44 7.35
C ASN A 319 12.95 -3.52 6.33
N ALA A 320 12.31 -3.29 5.18
CA ALA A 320 12.78 -2.32 4.19
C ALA A 320 12.81 -0.90 4.78
N LEU A 321 11.77 -0.51 5.52
CA LEU A 321 11.69 0.78 6.21
C LEU A 321 12.72 0.89 7.35
N ALA A 322 12.90 -0.18 8.11
CA ALA A 322 13.89 -0.22 9.19
C ALA A 322 15.35 -0.28 8.69
N GLY A 323 15.57 -0.56 7.40
CA GLY A 323 16.91 -0.82 6.84
C GLY A 323 17.57 -2.08 7.42
N GLY A 324 16.80 -3.01 7.98
CA GLY A 324 17.32 -4.16 8.72
C GLY A 324 16.23 -5.16 9.13
N ALA A 325 16.65 -6.26 9.77
CA ALA A 325 15.76 -7.32 10.25
C ALA A 325 15.01 -6.90 11.54
N LEU A 326 13.97 -6.09 11.39
CA LEU A 326 13.07 -5.67 12.47
C LEU A 326 12.02 -6.73 12.82
N VAL A 327 11.50 -7.42 11.81
CA VAL A 327 10.49 -8.48 11.94
C VAL A 327 11.05 -9.79 11.37
N PRO A 328 10.75 -10.95 11.99
CA PRO A 328 11.12 -12.24 11.42
C PRO A 328 10.46 -12.46 10.05
N GLU A 329 11.27 -12.78 9.04
CA GLU A 329 10.82 -13.12 7.69
C GLU A 329 11.12 -14.60 7.40
N CYS A 330 10.08 -15.39 7.19
CA CYS A 330 10.16 -16.80 6.85
C CYS A 330 9.78 -16.98 5.38
N MET A 331 10.79 -17.06 4.51
CA MET A 331 10.62 -17.05 3.06
C MET A 331 10.80 -18.44 2.43
N GLN A 332 9.97 -18.76 1.45
CA GLN A 332 10.04 -19.99 0.63
C GLN A 332 10.11 -21.27 1.49
N ASP A 333 11.30 -21.88 1.60
CA ASP A 333 11.56 -23.13 2.31
C ASP A 333 11.55 -22.94 3.85
N ASP A 334 11.78 -21.70 4.30
CA ASP A 334 11.67 -21.32 5.71
C ASP A 334 10.23 -21.00 6.11
N CYS A 335 9.31 -20.82 5.16
CA CYS A 335 7.88 -20.71 5.43
C CYS A 335 7.29 -22.10 5.72
N ARG A 336 7.71 -22.70 6.84
CA ARG A 336 7.25 -24.01 7.31
C ARG A 336 6.85 -23.97 8.78
N PRO A 337 5.96 -24.87 9.23
CA PRO A 337 5.27 -24.71 10.51
C PRO A 337 6.19 -24.56 11.72
N GLU A 338 7.29 -25.32 11.76
CA GLU A 338 8.26 -25.34 12.87
C GLU A 338 9.04 -24.02 12.98
N VAL A 339 9.34 -23.41 11.83
CA VAL A 339 10.11 -22.16 11.77
C VAL A 339 9.20 -20.99 12.15
N LEU A 340 7.98 -20.99 11.61
CA LEU A 340 6.96 -20.00 11.94
C LEU A 340 6.59 -20.05 13.44
N GLU A 341 6.41 -21.25 14.01
CA GLU A 341 6.19 -21.43 15.44
C GLU A 341 7.33 -20.84 16.27
N ARG A 342 8.59 -21.16 15.91
CA ARG A 342 9.78 -20.65 16.62
C ARG A 342 9.90 -19.12 16.56
N ALA A 343 9.48 -18.52 15.45
CA ALA A 343 9.46 -17.06 15.30
C ALA A 343 8.32 -16.41 16.10
N LEU A 344 7.16 -17.06 16.21
CA LEU A 344 5.98 -16.55 16.91
C LEU A 344 6.06 -16.72 18.43
N ALA A 345 6.66 -17.82 18.91
CA ALA A 345 6.69 -18.15 20.34
C ALA A 345 7.28 -17.02 21.22
N PRO A 346 8.43 -16.40 20.89
CA PRO A 346 8.96 -15.28 21.67
C PRO A 346 8.00 -14.09 21.74
N LEU A 347 7.29 -13.78 20.65
CA LEU A 347 6.35 -12.66 20.61
C LEU A 347 5.08 -12.93 21.43
N LEU A 348 4.66 -14.21 21.51
CA LEU A 348 3.50 -14.63 22.30
C LEU A 348 3.81 -14.75 23.80
N ASP A 349 5.03 -15.16 24.15
CA ASP A 349 5.39 -15.53 25.52
C ASP A 349 6.22 -14.46 26.26
N SER A 350 6.94 -13.60 25.53
CA SER A 350 7.81 -12.57 26.12
C SER A 350 7.31 -11.15 25.81
N PRO A 351 6.80 -10.43 26.82
CA PRO A 351 6.42 -9.02 26.67
C PRO A 351 7.56 -8.14 26.14
N ALA A 352 8.81 -8.45 26.49
CA ALA A 352 9.98 -7.68 26.06
C ALA A 352 10.25 -7.81 24.55
N ALA A 353 10.08 -9.01 23.98
CA ALA A 353 10.27 -9.24 22.55
C ALA A 353 9.22 -8.51 21.72
N ALA A 354 7.96 -8.58 22.15
CA ALA A 354 6.87 -7.81 21.55
C ALA A 354 7.12 -6.29 21.68
N ALA A 355 7.50 -5.82 22.88
CA ALA A 355 7.74 -4.39 23.14
C ALA A 355 8.82 -3.81 22.23
N ALA A 356 9.97 -4.49 22.06
CA ALA A 356 11.06 -4.04 21.20
C ALA A 356 10.60 -3.83 19.75
N GLN A 357 9.76 -4.73 19.23
CA GLN A 357 9.21 -4.61 17.89
C GLN A 357 8.23 -3.43 17.78
N THR A 358 7.32 -3.28 18.76
CA THR A 358 6.32 -2.20 18.76
C THR A 358 6.92 -0.81 18.98
N GLU A 359 8.03 -0.69 19.71
CA GLU A 359 8.72 0.59 19.90
C GLU A 359 9.33 1.09 18.57
N ALA A 360 9.93 0.18 17.81
CA ALA A 360 10.39 0.49 16.47
C ALA A 360 9.23 0.83 15.52
N PHE A 361 8.10 0.12 15.63
CA PHE A 361 6.89 0.46 14.87
C PHE A 361 6.38 1.86 15.19
N ALA A 362 6.38 2.28 16.45
CA ALA A 362 5.97 3.63 16.84
C ALA A 362 6.85 4.72 16.19
N ARG A 363 8.18 4.50 16.12
CA ARG A 363 9.09 5.41 15.42
C ARG A 363 8.81 5.49 13.92
N LEU A 364 8.70 4.33 13.26
CA LEU A 364 8.40 4.26 11.83
C LEU A 364 7.00 4.83 11.51
N HIS A 365 6.02 4.62 12.39
CA HIS A 365 4.70 5.22 12.26
C HIS A 365 4.76 6.75 12.30
N ALA A 366 5.50 7.33 13.25
CA ALA A 366 5.69 8.77 13.33
C ALA A 366 6.43 9.32 12.09
N GLU A 367 7.43 8.60 11.58
CA GLU A 367 8.13 8.96 10.35
C GLU A 367 7.19 8.95 9.13
N LEU A 368 6.29 7.98 9.03
CA LEU A 368 5.31 7.91 7.94
C LEU A 368 4.17 8.92 8.07
N LYS A 369 3.85 9.37 9.29
CA LYS A 369 2.76 10.31 9.56
C LYS A 369 3.20 11.77 9.41
N GLN A 370 3.37 12.21 8.16
CA GLN A 370 3.82 13.56 7.79
C GLN A 370 2.70 14.43 7.19
N GLY A 371 1.43 14.07 7.36
CA GLY A 371 0.32 14.77 6.71
C GLY A 371 0.41 14.67 5.19
N ALA A 372 0.31 13.44 4.66
CA ALA A 372 0.59 13.11 3.25
C ALA A 372 -0.01 14.10 2.23
N SER A 373 -1.29 14.46 2.41
CA SER A 373 -1.99 15.37 1.49
C SER A 373 -1.51 16.82 1.60
N ALA A 374 -1.17 17.29 2.81
CA ALA A 374 -0.64 18.64 3.02
C ALA A 374 0.80 18.77 2.49
N SER A 375 1.63 17.76 2.72
CA SER A 375 2.98 17.67 2.17
C SER A 375 2.96 17.57 0.64
N ALA A 376 2.03 16.79 0.06
CA ALA A 376 1.80 16.73 -1.38
C ALA A 376 1.36 18.08 -1.97
N ALA A 377 0.39 18.74 -1.33
CA ALA A 377 -0.08 20.06 -1.75
C ALA A 377 1.04 21.11 -1.69
N THR A 378 1.90 21.07 -0.67
CA THR A 378 3.07 21.95 -0.56
C THR A 378 4.06 21.70 -1.70
N ALA A 379 4.40 20.44 -1.96
CA ALA A 379 5.31 20.08 -3.05
C ALA A 379 4.76 20.46 -4.44
N ILE A 380 3.45 20.44 -4.64
CA ILE A 380 2.80 20.88 -5.89
C ILE A 380 2.78 22.42 -5.96
N ALA A 381 2.45 23.09 -4.86
CA ALA A 381 2.40 24.55 -4.80
C ALA A 381 3.76 25.19 -5.11
N GLU A 382 4.86 24.62 -4.63
CA GLU A 382 6.21 25.06 -5.01
C GLU A 382 6.44 25.07 -6.53
N LEU A 383 5.87 24.11 -7.28
CA LEU A 383 6.01 24.07 -8.74
C LEU A 383 5.14 25.12 -9.44
N ILE A 384 3.97 25.41 -8.89
CA ILE A 384 3.06 26.45 -9.40
C ILE A 384 3.69 27.84 -9.16
N ASP A 385 4.19 28.06 -7.94
CA ASP A 385 4.67 29.35 -7.44
C ASP A 385 6.10 29.70 -7.93
N ALA A 386 6.88 28.73 -8.41
CA ALA A 386 8.26 28.93 -8.91
C ALA A 386 8.37 29.75 -10.23
N HIS A 387 7.39 30.63 -10.51
CA HIS A 387 7.51 31.69 -11.52
C HIS A 387 7.33 33.05 -10.88
#